data_AF-A0A4Q7PJS2-F1
#
_entry.id   AF-A0A4Q7PJS2-F1
#
_cell.length_a   1.000
_cell.length_b   1.000
_cell.length_c   1.000
_cell.angle_alpha   90.00
_cell.angle_beta   90.00
_cell.angle_gamma   90.00
#
_symmetry.space_group_name_H-M   'P 1'
#
loop_
_entity.id
_entity.type
_entity.pdbx_description
1 polymer ?
#
loop_
_entity_poly.entity_id
_entity_poly.type
_entity_poly.pdbx_seq_one_letter_code
_entity_poly.pdbx_strand_id
1 'polypeptide(L)'
;MLTKHIISGFLFGLSVSLISWTVGLILNSILAKRRYYQKLSHLNFITSSKLNRRIGLRYFKWVVKNTPFKYFNTQLKLGPKNKDLRQIRYQMTLAETSHLIGFILVMLVAVYYSITKGLVFGSFVMLANILMNLYPSLLQQQNKRRIDQLIRKLNNVNRDTVR
;
A
#
# COMPACT_ATOMS: atom_id res chain seq x y z
N MET A 1 -5.31 -29.25 16.39
CA MET A 1 -6.34 -28.19 16.43
C MET A 1 -5.72 -26.82 16.15
N LEU A 2 -4.78 -26.36 16.99
CA LEU A 2 -4.12 -25.05 16.85
C LEU A 2 -3.47 -24.79 15.48
N THR A 3 -2.69 -25.73 14.96
CA THR A 3 -2.05 -25.64 13.63
C THR A 3 -3.05 -25.44 12.49
N LYS A 4 -4.24 -26.08 12.58
CA LYS A 4 -5.32 -25.89 11.61
C LYS A 4 -5.86 -24.46 11.67
N HIS A 5 -6.04 -23.86 12.85
CA HIS A 5 -6.48 -22.47 13.00
C HIS A 5 -5.46 -21.46 12.47
N ILE A 6 -4.17 -21.73 12.67
CA ILE A 6 -3.08 -20.90 12.15
C ILE A 6 -3.10 -20.88 10.62
N ILE A 7 -3.06 -22.07 10.00
CA ILE A 7 -3.00 -22.20 8.54
C ILE A 7 -4.29 -21.66 7.90
N SER A 8 -5.46 -22.07 8.41
CA SER A 8 -6.74 -21.62 7.86
C SER A 8 -6.97 -20.12 8.06
N GLY A 9 -6.62 -19.56 9.22
CA GLY A 9 -6.74 -18.12 9.49
C GLY A 9 -5.85 -17.29 8.57
N PHE A 10 -4.62 -17.73 8.36
CA PHE A 10 -3.71 -17.05 7.44
C PHE A 10 -4.20 -17.13 5.99
N LEU A 11 -4.58 -18.31 5.50
CA LEU A 11 -5.10 -18.49 4.14
C LEU A 11 -6.39 -17.70 3.91
N PHE A 12 -7.32 -17.74 4.87
CA PHE A 12 -8.53 -16.94 4.82
C PHE A 12 -8.21 -15.45 4.78
N GLY A 13 -7.28 -14.98 5.61
CA GLY A 13 -6.83 -13.60 5.61
C GLY A 13 -6.20 -13.16 4.28
N LEU A 14 -5.43 -14.03 3.62
CA LEU A 14 -4.91 -13.76 2.27
C LEU A 14 -6.04 -13.62 1.25
N SER A 15 -7.01 -14.55 1.25
CA SER A 15 -8.15 -14.52 0.34
C SER A 15 -9.00 -13.25 0.52
N VAL A 16 -9.36 -12.92 1.76
CA VAL A 16 -10.15 -11.71 2.04
C VAL A 16 -9.34 -10.45 1.71
N SER A 17 -8.03 -10.44 1.93
CA SER A 17 -7.17 -9.32 1.53
C SER A 17 -7.18 -9.09 0.01
N LEU A 18 -7.07 -10.15 -0.80
CA LEU A 18 -7.15 -10.03 -2.26
C LEU A 18 -8.50 -9.51 -2.72
N ILE A 19 -9.60 -9.99 -2.13
CA ILE A 19 -10.95 -9.48 -2.42
C ILE A 19 -11.08 -8.00 -2.02
N SER A 20 -10.50 -7.63 -0.87
CA SER A 20 -10.54 -6.25 -0.36
C SER A 20 -9.83 -5.25 -1.28
N TRP A 21 -8.88 -5.70 -2.11
CA TRP A 21 -8.23 -4.84 -3.09
C TRP A 21 -9.21 -4.37 -4.16
N THR A 22 -10.07 -5.27 -4.65
CA THR A 22 -11.12 -4.92 -5.62
C THR A 22 -12.10 -3.92 -5.03
N VAL A 23 -12.56 -4.16 -3.79
CA VAL A 23 -13.44 -3.22 -3.07
C VAL A 23 -12.73 -1.88 -2.85
N GLY A 24 -11.47 -1.92 -2.45
CA GLY A 24 -10.62 -0.74 -2.25
C GLY A 24 -10.48 0.08 -3.53
N LEU A 25 -10.26 -0.54 -4.69
CA LEU A 25 -10.18 0.14 -5.99
C LEU A 25 -11.50 0.81 -6.36
N ILE A 26 -12.64 0.13 -6.16
CA ILE A 26 -13.97 0.67 -6.45
C ILE A 26 -14.24 1.88 -5.55
N LEU A 27 -14.10 1.74 -4.22
CA LEU A 27 -14.32 2.83 -3.27
C LEU A 27 -13.38 4.00 -3.50
N ASN A 28 -12.12 3.71 -3.81
CA ASN A 28 -11.13 4.73 -4.13
C ASN A 28 -11.49 5.50 -5.41
N SER A 29 -12.02 4.85 -6.44
CA SER A 29 -12.48 5.53 -7.67
C SER A 29 -13.62 6.52 -7.42
N ILE A 30 -14.48 6.23 -6.43
CA ILE A 30 -15.56 7.12 -5.98
C ILE A 30 -14.97 8.28 -5.18
N LEU A 31 -14.04 8.00 -4.26
CA LEU A 31 -13.39 9.00 -3.42
C LEU A 31 -12.48 9.95 -4.22
N ALA A 32 -11.83 9.48 -5.28
CA ALA A 32 -10.94 10.27 -6.13
C ALA A 32 -11.63 11.50 -6.75
N LYS A 33 -12.96 11.48 -6.89
CA LYS A 33 -13.77 12.60 -7.40
C LYS A 33 -14.09 13.66 -6.35
N ARG A 34 -13.77 13.44 -5.07
CA ARG A 34 -14.11 14.33 -3.97
C ARG A 34 -12.95 15.28 -3.64
N ARG A 35 -13.25 16.53 -3.26
CA ARG A 35 -12.24 17.52 -2.81
C ARG A 35 -11.35 17.00 -1.67
N TYR A 36 -11.88 16.12 -0.82
CA TYR A 36 -11.14 15.54 0.31
C TYR A 36 -10.00 14.60 -0.11
N TYR A 37 -10.00 14.11 -1.36
CA TYR A 37 -8.97 13.20 -1.87
C TYR A 37 -7.57 13.85 -1.86
N GLN A 38 -7.49 15.18 -2.01
CA GLN A 38 -6.22 15.90 -1.89
C GLN A 38 -5.62 15.72 -0.48
N LYS A 39 -6.42 15.79 0.59
CA LYS A 39 -5.93 15.57 1.97
C LYS A 39 -5.44 14.14 2.17
N LEU A 40 -6.19 13.14 1.64
CA LEU A 40 -5.78 11.73 1.67
C LEU A 40 -4.46 11.50 0.94
N SER A 41 -4.22 12.22 -0.16
CA SER A 41 -3.01 12.06 -0.98
C SER A 41 -1.70 12.44 -0.27
N HIS A 42 -1.81 13.25 0.79
CA HIS A 42 -0.70 13.71 1.62
C HIS A 42 -0.55 12.90 2.92
N LEU A 43 -1.42 11.92 3.18
CA LEU A 43 -1.28 11.06 4.35
C LEU A 43 0.06 10.34 4.35
N ASN A 44 0.64 10.26 5.54
CA ASN A 44 1.91 9.62 5.77
C ASN A 44 2.01 9.11 7.20
N PHE A 45 1.98 7.79 7.39
CA PHE A 45 2.02 7.19 8.73
C PHE A 45 3.44 7.11 9.28
N ILE A 46 4.42 6.80 8.42
CA ILE A 46 5.81 6.59 8.83
C ILE A 46 6.75 7.42 7.99
N THR A 47 7.06 8.64 8.47
CA THR A 47 7.99 9.59 7.83
C THR A 47 9.45 9.19 8.00
N SER A 48 9.81 8.60 9.14
CA SER A 48 11.18 8.22 9.48
C SER A 48 11.74 7.13 8.57
N SER A 49 12.82 7.43 7.85
CA SER A 49 13.55 6.44 7.04
C SER A 49 14.16 5.33 7.89
N LYS A 50 14.62 5.66 9.10
CA LYS A 50 15.15 4.70 10.08
C LYS A 50 14.06 3.72 10.51
N LEU A 51 12.86 4.21 10.82
CA LEU A 51 11.74 3.36 11.23
C LEU A 51 11.29 2.45 10.08
N ASN A 52 11.17 2.97 8.85
CA ASN A 52 10.89 2.17 7.66
C ASN A 52 11.91 1.02 7.46
N ARG A 53 13.19 1.26 7.77
CA ARG A 53 14.23 0.20 7.71
C ARG A 53 14.05 -0.83 8.82
N ARG A 54 13.74 -0.40 10.05
CA ARG A 54 13.55 -1.28 11.21
C ARG A 54 12.35 -2.22 11.06
N ILE A 55 11.23 -1.75 10.53
CA ILE A 55 10.04 -2.60 10.28
C ILE A 55 10.20 -3.52 9.06
N GLY A 56 11.41 -3.60 8.47
CA GLY A 56 11.69 -4.51 7.37
C GLY A 56 11.14 -4.08 6.01
N LEU A 57 10.75 -2.81 5.82
CA LEU A 57 10.18 -2.34 4.55
C LEU A 57 11.17 -2.49 3.37
N ARG A 58 12.48 -2.54 3.65
CA ARG A 58 13.52 -2.86 2.65
C ARG A 58 13.39 -4.29 2.12
N TYR A 59 13.13 -5.26 2.99
CA TYR A 59 12.94 -6.66 2.60
C TYR A 59 11.61 -6.82 1.86
N PHE A 60 10.55 -6.19 2.35
CA PHE A 60 9.26 -6.19 1.65
C PHE A 60 9.38 -5.61 0.23
N LYS A 61 10.10 -4.49 0.06
CA LYS A 61 10.40 -3.93 -1.26
C LYS A 61 11.15 -4.92 -2.16
N TRP A 62 12.10 -5.68 -1.62
CA TRP A 62 12.82 -6.71 -2.36
C TRP A 62 11.88 -7.83 -2.80
N VAL A 63 11.00 -8.31 -1.92
CA VAL A 63 9.98 -9.32 -2.24
C VAL A 63 9.10 -8.84 -3.38
N VAL A 64 8.51 -7.65 -3.27
CA VAL A 64 7.62 -7.08 -4.30
C VAL A 64 8.32 -6.98 -5.66
N LYS A 65 9.62 -6.68 -5.69
CA LYS A 65 10.37 -6.52 -6.94
C LYS A 65 10.79 -7.84 -7.60
N ASN A 66 11.09 -8.86 -6.80
CA ASN A 66 11.72 -10.10 -7.28
C ASN A 66 10.75 -11.27 -7.40
N THR A 67 9.52 -11.14 -6.89
CA THR A 67 8.47 -12.17 -6.99
C THR A 67 7.40 -11.77 -8.02
N PRO A 68 6.39 -12.61 -8.30
CA PRO A 68 5.28 -12.27 -9.20
C PRO A 68 4.54 -10.97 -8.83
N PHE A 69 4.68 -10.49 -7.58
CA PHE A 69 4.17 -9.18 -7.16
C PHE A 69 4.65 -8.01 -8.05
N LYS A 70 5.77 -8.17 -8.77
CA LYS A 70 6.27 -7.16 -9.73
C LYS A 70 5.32 -6.90 -10.89
N TYR A 71 4.40 -7.83 -11.19
CA TYR A 71 3.43 -7.71 -12.29
C TYR A 71 2.14 -6.99 -11.87
N PHE A 72 1.82 -6.95 -10.58
CA PHE A 72 0.65 -6.22 -10.07
C PHE A 72 0.82 -4.70 -10.14
N ASN A 73 2.01 -4.21 -10.48
CA ASN A 73 2.36 -2.79 -10.47
C ASN A 73 2.92 -2.26 -11.79
N THR A 74 2.39 -2.75 -12.92
CA THR A 74 2.80 -2.36 -14.28
C THR A 74 2.64 -0.86 -14.55
N GLN A 75 1.66 -0.21 -13.93
CA GLN A 75 1.42 1.23 -14.11
C GLN A 75 2.54 2.10 -13.49
N LEU A 76 3.28 1.58 -12.50
CA LEU A 76 4.40 2.26 -11.84
C LEU A 76 5.79 1.95 -12.45
N LYS A 77 5.86 1.16 -13.53
CA LYS A 77 7.12 0.94 -14.26
C LYS A 77 7.52 2.21 -15.01
N LEU A 78 8.75 2.67 -14.77
CA LEU A 78 9.42 3.74 -15.52
C LEU A 78 9.79 3.18 -16.90
N GLY A 79 9.03 3.57 -17.94
CA GLY A 79 9.35 3.27 -19.34
C GLY A 79 10.22 4.37 -19.97
N PRO A 80 10.87 4.09 -21.11
CA PRO A 80 11.87 4.97 -21.72
C PRO A 80 11.33 6.26 -22.36
N LYS A 81 10.02 6.50 -22.33
CA LYS A 81 9.40 7.76 -22.79
C LYS A 81 8.48 8.31 -21.71
N ASN A 82 8.95 9.34 -21.01
CA ASN A 82 8.19 10.36 -20.27
C ASN A 82 6.86 9.89 -19.63
N LYS A 83 6.93 9.05 -18.60
CA LYS A 83 5.86 9.10 -17.58
C LYS A 83 6.16 10.28 -16.66
N ASP A 84 5.30 11.30 -16.75
CA ASP A 84 5.26 12.42 -15.81
C ASP A 84 5.35 11.88 -14.38
N LEU A 85 6.35 12.34 -13.62
CA LEU A 85 6.52 11.96 -12.21
C LEU A 85 5.26 12.27 -11.40
N ARG A 86 4.46 13.27 -11.80
CA ARG A 86 3.16 13.57 -11.20
C ARG A 86 2.15 12.46 -11.47
N GLN A 87 2.13 11.87 -12.66
CA GLN A 87 1.28 10.72 -12.98
C GLN A 87 1.68 9.50 -12.15
N ILE A 88 2.98 9.24 -11.99
CA ILE A 88 3.48 8.16 -11.12
C ILE A 88 3.06 8.42 -9.67
N ARG A 89 3.22 9.64 -9.18
CA ARG A 89 2.80 10.06 -7.83
C ARG A 89 1.28 9.90 -7.61
N TYR A 90 0.48 10.18 -8.63
CA TYR A 90 -0.95 9.98 -8.61
C TYR A 90 -1.32 8.48 -8.53
N GLN A 91 -0.72 7.64 -9.37
CA GLN A 91 -0.96 6.19 -9.33
C GLN A 91 -0.53 5.55 -8.01
N MET A 92 0.60 6.00 -7.42
CA MET A 92 1.01 5.59 -6.06
C MET A 92 -0.04 5.95 -5.00
N THR A 93 -0.71 7.10 -5.16
CA THR A 93 -1.76 7.55 -4.24
C THR A 93 -3.00 6.68 -4.34
N LEU A 94 -3.41 6.33 -5.56
CA LEU A 94 -4.54 5.42 -5.79
C LEU A 94 -4.25 4.05 -5.16
N ALA A 95 -3.07 3.49 -5.41
CA ALA A 95 -2.66 2.21 -4.83
C ALA A 95 -2.62 2.26 -3.30
N GLU A 96 -1.99 3.28 -2.71
CA GLU A 96 -1.93 3.46 -1.26
C GLU A 96 -3.32 3.53 -0.63
N THR A 97 -4.20 4.37 -1.19
CA THR A 97 -5.54 4.59 -0.65
C THR A 97 -6.38 3.32 -0.74
N SER A 98 -6.30 2.60 -1.86
CA SER A 98 -7.02 1.33 -2.05
C SER A 98 -6.59 0.28 -1.02
N HIS A 99 -5.28 0.15 -0.76
CA HIS A 99 -4.76 -0.75 0.28
C HIS A 99 -5.13 -0.30 1.70
N LEU A 100 -5.22 1.01 1.98
CA LEU A 100 -5.66 1.49 3.30
C LEU A 100 -7.14 1.21 3.55
N ILE A 101 -7.99 1.40 2.54
CA ILE A 101 -9.40 1.01 2.60
C ILE A 101 -9.50 -0.50 2.82
N GLY A 102 -8.76 -1.30 2.05
CA GLY A 102 -8.67 -2.74 2.23
C GLY A 102 -8.21 -3.13 3.64
N PHE A 103 -7.19 -2.45 4.18
CA PHE A 103 -6.68 -2.69 5.54
C PHE A 103 -7.77 -2.54 6.59
N ILE A 104 -8.55 -1.45 6.53
CA ILE A 104 -9.64 -1.18 7.48
C ILE A 104 -10.73 -2.26 7.35
N LEU A 105 -11.16 -2.59 6.14
CA LEU A 105 -12.19 -3.61 5.91
C LEU A 105 -11.76 -4.99 6.46
N VAL A 106 -10.55 -5.44 6.15
CA VAL A 106 -10.05 -6.74 6.61
C VAL A 106 -9.76 -6.73 8.10
N MET A 107 -9.41 -5.58 8.70
CA MET A 107 -9.28 -5.45 10.15
C MET A 107 -10.60 -5.72 10.87
N LEU A 108 -11.72 -5.17 10.36
CA LEU A 108 -13.05 -5.46 10.92
C LEU A 108 -13.38 -6.96 10.81
N VAL A 109 -13.04 -7.59 9.69
CA VAL A 109 -13.17 -9.05 9.51
C VAL A 109 -12.32 -9.80 10.55
N ALA A 110 -11.06 -9.40 10.75
CA ALA A 110 -10.17 -10.03 11.72
C ALA A 110 -10.68 -9.93 13.16
N VAL A 111 -11.26 -8.78 13.53
CA VAL A 111 -11.90 -8.59 14.85
C VAL A 111 -13.12 -9.49 15.01
N TYR A 112 -14.02 -9.51 14.01
CA TYR A 112 -15.19 -10.39 14.04
C TYR A 112 -14.81 -11.87 14.16
N TYR A 113 -13.79 -12.32 13.41
CA TYR A 113 -13.34 -13.71 13.47
C TYR A 113 -12.49 -14.03 14.70
N SER A 114 -11.87 -13.05 15.35
CA SER A 114 -11.25 -13.23 16.67
C SER A 114 -12.29 -13.61 17.72
N ILE A 115 -13.50 -13.04 17.65
CA ILE A 115 -14.60 -13.31 18.58
C ILE A 115 -15.29 -14.64 18.25
N THR A 116 -15.54 -14.91 16.96
CA THR A 116 -16.37 -16.06 16.53
C THR A 116 -15.60 -17.36 16.29
N LYS A 117 -14.31 -17.29 15.92
CA LYS A 117 -13.44 -18.46 15.64
C LYS A 117 -12.21 -18.53 16.55
N GLY A 118 -12.07 -17.58 17.47
CA GLY A 118 -11.01 -17.51 18.45
C GLY A 118 -9.86 -16.59 18.06
N LEU A 119 -9.17 -16.08 19.09
CA LEU A 119 -8.13 -15.06 18.97
C LEU A 119 -6.97 -15.49 18.04
N VAL A 120 -6.60 -16.77 18.05
CA VAL A 120 -5.52 -17.28 17.18
C VAL A 120 -5.90 -17.14 15.71
N PHE A 121 -7.12 -17.55 15.34
CA PHE A 121 -7.58 -17.46 13.95
C PHE A 121 -7.59 -16.01 13.48
N GLY A 122 -8.23 -15.11 14.25
CA GLY A 122 -8.30 -13.69 13.90
C GLY A 122 -6.94 -12.99 13.89
N SER A 123 -6.00 -13.39 14.75
CA SER A 123 -4.62 -12.87 14.76
C SER A 123 -3.88 -13.21 13.47
N PHE A 124 -4.05 -14.42 12.92
CA PHE A 124 -3.44 -14.80 11.65
C PHE A 124 -4.14 -14.18 10.43
N VAL A 125 -5.44 -13.87 10.51
CA VAL A 125 -6.13 -13.01 9.54
C VAL A 125 -5.52 -11.60 9.56
N MET A 126 -5.30 -11.04 10.75
CA MET A 126 -4.68 -9.73 10.90
C MET A 126 -3.22 -9.71 10.42
N LEU A 127 -2.47 -10.80 10.65
CA LEU A 127 -1.12 -10.95 10.11
C LEU A 127 -1.12 -10.91 8.57
N ALA A 128 -2.02 -11.65 7.92
CA ALA A 128 -2.18 -11.58 6.47
C ALA A 128 -2.56 -10.15 6.01
N ASN A 129 -3.45 -9.47 6.73
CA ASN A 129 -3.86 -8.09 6.44
C ASN A 129 -2.69 -7.10 6.54
N ILE A 130 -1.83 -7.25 7.55
CA ILE A 130 -0.62 -6.42 7.69
C ILE A 130 0.29 -6.61 6.48
N LEU A 131 0.54 -7.86 6.06
CA LEU A 131 1.41 -8.16 4.92
C LEU A 131 0.81 -7.70 3.58
N MET A 132 -0.49 -7.87 3.39
CA MET A 132 -1.16 -7.69 2.09
C MET A 132 -1.78 -6.30 1.90
N ASN A 133 -1.95 -5.51 2.96
CA ASN A 133 -2.52 -4.17 2.87
C ASN A 133 -1.64 -3.09 3.51
N LEU A 134 -1.23 -3.28 4.77
CA LEU A 134 -0.45 -2.25 5.47
C LEU A 134 0.94 -2.06 4.85
N TYR A 135 1.69 -3.14 4.63
CA TYR A 135 3.04 -3.08 4.05
C TYR A 135 3.06 -2.45 2.64
N PRO A 136 2.15 -2.82 1.72
CA PRO A 136 1.98 -2.11 0.45
C PRO A 136 1.75 -0.61 0.61
N SER A 137 0.82 -0.18 1.48
CA SER A 137 0.56 1.24 1.72
C SER A 137 1.80 1.97 2.23
N LEU A 138 2.52 1.40 3.20
CA LEU A 138 3.76 1.98 3.73
C LEU A 138 4.85 2.06 2.66
N LEU A 139 4.96 1.04 1.80
CA LEU A 139 5.90 1.04 0.67
C LEU A 139 5.56 2.15 -0.32
N GLN A 140 4.28 2.36 -0.63
CA GLN A 140 3.84 3.48 -1.48
C GLN A 140 4.15 4.83 -0.82
N GLN A 141 3.91 5.00 0.48
CA GLN A 141 4.27 6.23 1.20
C GLN A 141 5.77 6.54 1.10
N GLN A 142 6.62 5.52 1.23
CA GLN A 142 8.05 5.70 1.07
C GLN A 142 8.43 6.08 -0.36
N ASN A 143 7.80 5.47 -1.37
CA ASN A 143 8.07 5.79 -2.76
C ASN A 143 7.56 7.18 -3.16
N LYS A 144 6.36 7.57 -2.70
CA LYS A 144 5.78 8.92 -2.88
C LYS A 144 6.76 10.01 -2.42
N ARG A 145 7.34 9.87 -1.22
CA ARG A 145 8.36 10.81 -0.73
C ARG A 145 9.58 10.94 -1.65
N ARG A 146 10.05 9.84 -2.22
CA ARG A 146 11.20 9.85 -3.14
C ARG A 146 10.85 10.55 -4.46
N ILE A 147 9.64 10.32 -4.96
CA ILE A 147 9.13 11.01 -6.16
C ILE A 147 8.95 12.50 -5.89
N ASP A 148 8.40 12.88 -4.74
CA ASP A 148 8.23 14.29 -4.34
C ASP A 148 9.59 15.01 -4.28
N GLN A 149 10.62 14.36 -3.74
CA GLN A 149 12.00 14.88 -3.74
C GLN A 149 12.57 15.05 -5.15
N LEU A 150 12.33 14.09 -6.05
CA LEU A 150 12.79 14.14 -7.44
C LEU A 150 12.10 15.27 -8.22
N ILE A 151 10.78 15.42 -8.07
CA ILE A 151 10.02 16.51 -8.68
C ILE A 151 10.55 17.88 -8.22
N ARG A 152 10.82 18.05 -6.93
CA ARG A 152 11.39 19.31 -6.40
C ARG A 152 12.75 19.63 -7.02
N LYS A 153 13.64 18.63 -7.14
CA LYS A 153 14.96 18.82 -7.76
C LYS A 153 14.85 19.23 -9.23
N LEU A 154 13.99 18.57 -10.01
CA LEU A 154 13.79 18.90 -11.42
C LEU A 154 13.18 20.29 -11.62
N ASN A 155 12.21 20.67 -10.78
CA ASN A 155 11.61 22.00 -10.84
C ASN A 155 12.61 23.12 -10.51
N ASN A 156 13.56 22.86 -9.60
CA ASN A 156 14.60 23.84 -9.28
C ASN A 156 15.58 23.99 -10.47
N VAL A 157 16.05 22.88 -11.04
CA VAL A 157 16.92 22.90 -12.23
C VAL A 157 16.28 23.68 -13.38
N ASN A 158 15.00 23.45 -13.67
CA ASN A 158 14.30 24.20 -14.72
C ASN A 158 14.17 25.71 -14.44
N ARG A 159 14.11 26.13 -13.17
CA ARG A 159 14.10 27.56 -12.83
C ARG A 159 15.47 28.21 -13.06
N ASP A 160 16.53 27.47 -12.78
CA ASP A 160 17.91 27.96 -12.93
C ASP A 160 18.34 28.02 -14.40
N THR A 161 17.74 27.21 -15.29
CA THR A 161 17.98 27.26 -16.75
C THR A 161 17.17 28.33 -17.50
N VAL A 162 16.17 28.94 -16.85
CA VAL A 162 15.30 29.98 -17.46
C VAL A 162 15.68 31.39 -16.97
N ARG A 163 16.61 31.51 -16.03
CA ARG A 163 17.24 32.77 -15.62
C ARG A 163 18.54 32.99 -16.38
#